data_AF-A0A8C7XZ39-F1
#
_entry.id   AF-A0A8C7XZ39-F1
#
_cell.length_a   1.000
_cell.length_b   1.000
_cell.length_c   1.000
_cell.angle_alpha   90.00
_cell.angle_beta   90.00
_cell.angle_gamma   90.00
#
_symmetry.space_group_name_H-M   'P 1'
#
loop_
_entity.id
_entity.type
_entity.pdbx_description
1 polymer ?
#
loop_
_entity_poly.entity_id
_entity_poly.type
_entity_poly.pdbx_seq_one_letter_code
_entity_poly.pdbx_strand_id
1 'polypeptide(L)'
;MLPLDNLRLKDVEKGFMSSKCAFAIFSTESRTVYKDYQSLELACNSQAELDSWKASLLRAGVFPENVAENGHKDLTDPQLERQVETLLSLVDSYMNIIFKTIKDLMPKTIMHLLINSVKEFIRSELLVQLCAQGDCAVLMDKSPEQSQRWQEVQPKQAALQEALRIIAEIDTFMRGPPPTAPGDSSGMQTTPHAAHT
;
A
#
# COMPACT_ATOMS: atom_id res chain seq x y z
N MET A 1 -34.03 30.39 14.93
CA MET A 1 -33.28 30.00 16.13
C MET A 1 -34.04 30.49 17.34
N LEU A 2 -34.34 29.62 18.30
CA LEU A 2 -35.05 29.99 19.54
C LEU A 2 -34.00 30.48 20.56
N PRO A 3 -34.08 31.73 21.06
CA PRO A 3 -33.19 32.19 22.13
C PRO A 3 -33.47 31.38 23.41
N LEU A 4 -32.41 30.93 24.08
CA LEU A 4 -32.52 30.08 25.27
C LEU A 4 -32.61 30.89 26.58
N ASP A 5 -32.46 32.22 26.49
CA ASP A 5 -32.53 33.12 27.63
C ASP A 5 -33.92 33.06 28.28
N ASN A 6 -33.95 33.05 29.61
CA ASN A 6 -35.17 33.05 30.43
C ASN A 6 -36.11 31.85 30.22
N LEU A 7 -35.65 30.77 29.58
CA LEU A 7 -36.39 29.52 29.47
C LEU A 7 -36.19 28.64 30.70
N ARG A 8 -37.25 27.95 31.12
CA ARG A 8 -37.21 26.88 32.14
C ARG A 8 -37.82 25.60 31.60
N LEU A 9 -37.36 24.49 32.16
CA LEU A 9 -37.84 23.16 31.84
C LEU A 9 -38.94 22.75 32.82
N LYS A 10 -40.05 22.24 32.30
CA LYS A 10 -41.15 21.66 33.04
C LYS A 10 -41.35 20.21 32.62
N ASP A 11 -41.54 19.33 33.59
CA ASP A 11 -41.92 17.95 33.30
C ASP A 11 -43.39 17.90 32.87
N VAL A 12 -43.64 17.15 31.79
CA VAL A 12 -45.01 16.93 31.30
C VAL A 12 -45.54 15.66 31.94
N GLU A 13 -46.67 15.79 32.63
CA GLU A 13 -47.31 14.65 33.30
C GLU A 13 -47.72 13.60 32.26
N LYS A 14 -47.34 12.33 32.51
CA LYS A 14 -47.79 11.21 31.69
C LYS A 14 -49.29 11.04 31.88
N GLY A 15 -50.08 11.36 30.86
CA GLY A 15 -51.51 11.01 30.83
C GLY A 15 -51.71 9.50 31.04
N PHE A 16 -52.81 9.12 31.69
CA PHE A 16 -53.13 7.72 32.00
C PHE A 16 -53.04 6.87 30.72
N MET A 17 -52.13 5.88 30.70
CA MET A 17 -51.77 5.01 29.56
C MET A 17 -50.89 5.60 28.44
N SER A 18 -50.25 6.76 28.62
CA SER A 18 -49.28 7.30 27.66
C SER A 18 -47.87 6.74 27.88
N SER A 19 -47.30 6.10 26.85
CA SER A 19 -45.88 5.69 26.80
C SER A 19 -44.94 6.83 26.40
N LYS A 20 -45.47 8.02 26.07
CA LYS A 20 -44.68 9.15 25.60
C LYS A 20 -43.88 9.75 26.75
N CYS A 21 -42.57 9.84 26.57
CA CYS A 21 -41.67 10.55 27.46
C CYS A 21 -41.50 11.97 26.90
N ALA A 22 -42.02 12.99 27.58
CA ALA A 22 -42.01 14.36 27.08
C ALA A 22 -41.58 15.35 28.17
N PHE A 23 -41.02 16.47 27.73
CA PHE A 23 -40.71 17.62 28.58
C PHE A 23 -41.21 18.90 27.88
N ALA A 24 -41.46 19.96 28.64
CA ALA A 24 -41.86 21.23 28.10
C ALA A 24 -40.84 22.32 28.44
N ILE A 25 -40.66 23.27 27.54
CA ILE A 25 -39.92 24.51 27.79
C ILE A 25 -40.87 25.69 27.78
N PHE A 26 -40.70 26.61 28.73
CA PHE A 26 -41.56 27.78 28.89
C PHE A 26 -40.73 29.01 29.27
N SER A 27 -41.25 30.21 28.99
CA SER A 27 -40.59 31.47 29.37
C SER A 27 -40.96 31.88 30.80
N THR A 28 -39.96 32.25 31.59
CA THR A 28 -40.15 32.79 32.95
C THR A 28 -40.74 34.20 32.96
N GLU A 29 -40.62 34.94 31.86
CA GLU A 29 -41.17 36.30 31.73
C GLU A 29 -42.60 36.33 31.18
N SER A 30 -43.30 35.19 31.15
CA SER A 30 -44.65 35.04 30.56
C SER A 30 -44.74 35.46 29.08
N ARG A 31 -43.61 35.42 28.35
CA ARG A 31 -43.56 35.68 26.91
C ARG A 31 -43.82 34.40 26.12
N THR A 32 -44.23 34.56 24.87
CA THR A 32 -44.33 33.42 23.95
C THR A 32 -42.92 32.87 23.67
N VAL A 33 -42.79 31.54 23.77
CA VAL A 33 -41.55 30.84 23.45
C VAL A 33 -41.39 30.78 21.94
N TYR A 34 -42.45 30.39 21.23
CA TYR A 34 -42.42 30.29 19.78
C TYR A 34 -43.78 30.62 19.19
N LYS A 35 -43.81 31.60 18.27
CA LYS A 35 -45.04 32.15 17.70
C LYS A 35 -46.01 32.58 18.83
N ASP A 36 -47.20 32.01 18.87
CA ASP A 36 -48.25 32.29 19.86
C ASP A 36 -48.24 31.28 21.03
N TYR A 37 -47.29 30.34 21.05
CA TYR A 37 -47.20 29.30 22.07
C TYR A 37 -46.35 29.78 23.26
N GLN A 38 -46.94 29.73 24.46
CA GLN A 38 -46.30 30.08 25.73
C GLN A 38 -45.41 28.95 26.28
N SER A 39 -45.63 27.72 25.84
CA SER A 39 -44.78 26.58 26.12
C SER A 39 -44.64 25.70 24.88
N LEU A 40 -43.50 25.02 24.76
CA LEU A 40 -43.27 24.00 23.75
C LEU A 40 -43.08 22.66 24.41
N GLU A 41 -43.97 21.72 24.12
CA GLU A 41 -43.84 20.32 24.53
C GLU A 41 -43.03 19.54 23.48
N LEU A 42 -42.00 18.84 23.95
CA LEU A 42 -41.08 18.05 23.15
C LEU A 42 -41.17 16.59 23.61
N ALA A 43 -41.68 15.74 22.72
CA ALA A 43 -41.74 14.30 22.94
C ALA A 43 -40.44 13.64 22.49
N CYS A 44 -39.96 12.69 23.30
CA CYS A 44 -38.80 11.86 23.04
C CYS A 44 -39.22 10.41 22.79
N ASN A 45 -38.40 9.70 22.05
CA ASN A 45 -38.66 8.34 21.59
C ASN A 45 -38.36 7.31 22.69
N SER A 46 -37.56 7.72 23.68
CA SER A 46 -37.12 6.90 24.80
C SER A 46 -36.80 7.77 26.03
N GLN A 47 -36.71 7.12 27.20
CA GLN A 47 -36.28 7.78 28.44
C GLN A 47 -34.82 8.26 28.35
N ALA A 48 -33.92 7.47 27.74
CA ALA A 48 -32.51 7.83 27.58
C ALA A 48 -32.32 9.07 26.70
N GLU A 49 -33.13 9.23 25.65
CA GLU A 49 -33.14 10.43 24.82
C GLU A 49 -33.66 11.65 25.59
N LEU A 50 -34.73 11.49 26.38
CA LEU A 50 -35.23 12.55 27.24
C LEU A 50 -34.19 13.02 28.26
N ASP A 51 -33.45 12.09 28.88
CA ASP A 51 -32.39 12.40 29.83
C ASP A 51 -31.20 13.10 29.15
N SER A 52 -30.83 12.69 27.93
CA SER A 52 -29.80 13.36 27.11
C SER A 52 -30.18 14.79 26.71
N TRP A 53 -31.45 15.02 26.34
CA TRP A 53 -31.99 16.35 26.06
C TRP A 53 -32.01 17.23 27.31
N LYS A 54 -32.48 16.72 28.45
CA LYS A 54 -32.44 17.42 29.73
C LYS A 54 -31.02 17.82 30.14
N ALA A 55 -30.05 16.90 30.03
CA ALA A 55 -28.65 17.17 30.32
C ALA A 55 -28.05 18.23 29.38
N SER A 56 -28.44 18.22 28.10
CA SER A 56 -27.98 19.22 27.12
C SER A 56 -28.59 20.60 27.36
N LEU A 57 -29.86 20.68 27.74
CA LEU A 57 -30.54 21.92 28.11
C LEU A 57 -29.98 22.51 29.41
N LEU A 58 -29.69 21.68 30.41
CA LEU A 58 -28.99 22.07 31.63
C LEU A 58 -27.62 22.68 31.34
N ARG A 59 -26.82 22.03 30.48
CA ARG A 59 -25.51 22.56 30.04
C ARG A 59 -25.63 23.87 29.26
N ALA A 60 -26.76 24.09 28.57
CA ALA A 60 -27.06 25.34 27.89
C ALA A 60 -27.67 26.43 28.80
N GLY A 61 -27.80 26.17 30.11
CA GLY A 61 -28.31 27.12 31.10
C GLY A 61 -29.83 27.15 31.27
N VAL A 62 -30.56 26.16 30.74
CA VAL A 62 -32.01 26.01 30.90
C VAL A 62 -32.29 25.07 32.07
N PHE A 63 -32.74 25.62 33.19
CA PHE A 63 -32.91 24.88 34.45
C PHE A 63 -34.35 24.37 34.64
N PRO A 64 -34.55 23.23 35.36
CA PRO A 64 -35.88 22.74 35.70
C PRO A 64 -36.59 23.67 36.71
N GLU A 65 -37.90 23.76 36.61
CA GLU A 65 -38.74 24.62 37.46
C GLU A 65 -38.64 24.29 38.97
N ASN A 66 -38.47 23.01 39.31
CA ASN A 66 -38.61 22.48 40.68
C ASN A 66 -37.30 22.04 41.35
N VAL A 67 -36.13 22.51 40.89
CA VAL A 67 -34.90 22.25 41.65
C VAL A 67 -34.86 23.21 42.83
N ALA A 68 -35.49 22.79 43.92
CA ALA A 68 -35.28 23.36 45.24
C ALA A 68 -33.76 23.46 45.50
N GLU A 69 -33.38 24.48 46.27
CA GLU A 69 -32.02 24.85 46.70
C GLU A 69 -31.25 23.77 47.50
N ASN A 70 -31.53 22.48 47.30
CA ASN A 70 -30.76 21.38 47.84
C ASN A 70 -29.53 21.14 46.96
N GLY A 71 -28.51 21.98 47.17
CA GLY A 71 -27.22 21.55 47.71
C GLY A 71 -26.48 20.33 47.15
N HIS A 72 -26.87 19.74 46.02
CA HIS A 72 -26.01 18.81 45.29
C HIS A 72 -25.09 19.65 44.41
N LYS A 73 -24.06 20.22 45.06
CA LYS A 73 -22.78 20.48 44.41
C LYS A 73 -22.28 19.10 43.96
N ASP A 74 -22.76 18.64 42.81
CA ASP A 74 -22.19 17.48 42.18
C ASP A 74 -20.72 17.83 41.93
N LEU A 75 -19.85 17.07 42.59
CA LEU A 75 -18.43 17.33 42.79
C LEU A 75 -17.62 17.02 41.53
N THR A 76 -18.06 17.49 40.38
CA THR A 76 -17.23 17.58 39.18
C THR A 76 -17.00 19.05 38.94
N ASP A 77 -15.84 19.53 39.39
CA ASP A 77 -15.39 20.88 39.11
C ASP A 77 -15.41 21.06 37.57
N PRO A 78 -16.28 21.91 37.00
CA PRO A 78 -16.37 22.13 35.56
C PRO A 78 -15.05 22.61 34.96
N GLN A 79 -14.16 23.17 35.80
CA GLN A 79 -12.81 23.53 35.40
C GLN A 79 -11.91 22.30 35.23
N LEU A 80 -12.02 21.30 36.10
CA LEU A 80 -11.26 20.05 36.01
C LEU A 80 -11.67 19.23 34.79
N GLU A 81 -12.97 19.15 34.49
CA GLU A 81 -13.47 18.46 33.28
C GLU A 81 -12.88 19.08 32.01
N ARG A 82 -12.90 20.41 31.88
CA ARG A 82 -12.30 21.13 30.74
C ARG A 82 -10.79 20.90 30.63
N GLN A 83 -10.09 20.84 31.78
CA GLN A 83 -8.66 20.56 31.80
C GLN A 83 -8.35 19.13 31.35
N VAL A 84 -9.16 18.14 31.77
CA VAL A 84 -9.03 16.75 31.33
C VAL A 84 -9.30 16.63 29.83
N GLU A 85 -10.34 17.28 29.30
CA GLU A 85 -10.62 17.30 27.86
C GLU A 85 -9.46 17.91 27.06
N THR A 86 -8.88 19.00 27.56
CA THR A 86 -7.70 19.65 26.96
C THR A 86 -6.51 18.67 26.94
N LEU A 87 -6.25 17.98 28.05
CA LEU A 87 -5.16 17.02 28.15
C LEU A 87 -5.37 15.84 27.20
N LEU A 88 -6.59 15.30 27.11
CA LEU A 88 -6.92 14.21 26.17
C LEU A 88 -6.73 14.65 24.73
N SER A 89 -7.12 15.88 24.37
CA SER A 89 -6.89 16.43 23.03
C SER A 89 -5.41 16.56 22.71
N LEU A 90 -4.60 17.01 23.67
CA LEU A 90 -3.14 17.11 23.51
C LEU A 90 -2.49 15.73 23.34
N VAL A 91 -2.91 14.75 24.14
CA VAL A 91 -2.41 13.37 24.05
C VAL A 91 -2.76 12.77 22.70
N ASP A 92 -3.99 12.93 22.21
CA ASP A 92 -4.39 12.45 20.88
C ASP A 92 -3.56 13.09 19.76
N SER A 93 -3.36 14.41 19.83
CA SER A 93 -2.49 15.14 18.91
C SER A 93 -1.05 14.60 18.91
N TYR A 94 -0.48 14.38 20.10
CA TYR A 94 0.88 13.84 20.24
C TYR A 94 1.00 12.40 19.74
N MET A 95 0.04 11.53 20.07
CA MET A 95 0.00 10.16 19.59
C MET A 95 -0.12 10.13 18.06
N ASN A 96 -0.90 11.02 17.46
CA ASN A 96 -0.99 11.16 16.00
C ASN A 96 0.36 11.53 15.35
N ILE A 97 1.16 12.39 15.97
CA ILE A 97 2.52 12.71 15.50
C ILE A 97 3.43 11.47 15.61
N ILE A 98 3.37 10.76 16.74
CA ILE A 98 4.13 9.51 16.94
C ILE A 98 3.75 8.49 15.87
N PHE A 99 2.46 8.24 15.63
CA PHE A 99 2.01 7.26 14.66
C PHE A 99 2.44 7.60 13.24
N LYS A 100 2.42 8.89 12.86
CA LYS A 100 2.97 9.34 11.57
C LYS A 100 4.46 9.07 11.48
N THR A 101 5.20 9.34 12.56
CA THR A 101 6.64 9.10 12.64
C THR A 101 6.97 7.62 12.52
N ILE A 102 6.27 6.75 13.26
CA ILE A 102 6.46 5.30 13.19
C ILE A 102 6.13 4.79 11.78
N LYS A 103 5.01 5.21 11.19
CA LYS A 103 4.61 4.81 9.82
C LYS A 103 5.63 5.22 8.76
N ASP A 104 6.32 6.34 8.94
CA ASP A 104 7.36 6.80 8.03
C ASP A 104 8.71 6.10 8.25
N LEU A 105 9.13 5.94 9.51
CA LEU A 105 10.44 5.38 9.83
C LEU A 105 10.48 3.85 9.70
N MET A 106 9.40 3.13 10.01
CA MET A 106 9.35 1.67 9.94
C MET A 106 9.78 1.12 8.56
N PRO A 107 9.17 1.56 7.43
CA PRO A 107 9.59 1.09 6.11
C PRO A 107 11.03 1.49 5.77
N LYS A 108 11.49 2.68 6.19
CA LYS A 108 12.87 3.13 5.96
C LYS A 108 13.88 2.27 6.68
N THR A 109 13.60 1.91 7.93
CA THR A 109 14.44 1.01 8.73
C THR A 109 14.50 -0.38 8.11
N ILE A 110 13.35 -0.96 7.71
CA ILE A 110 13.32 -2.27 7.04
C ILE A 110 14.09 -2.22 5.71
N MET A 111 13.90 -1.17 4.92
CA MET A 111 14.61 -0.98 3.67
C MET A 111 16.13 -0.93 3.88
N HIS A 112 16.59 -0.11 4.82
CA HIS A 112 18.01 0.11 5.03
C HIS A 112 18.70 -1.09 5.69
N LEU A 113 18.10 -1.67 6.72
CA LEU A 113 18.73 -2.73 7.50
C LEU A 113 18.54 -4.12 6.88
N LEU A 114 17.36 -4.41 6.32
CA LEU A 114 17.07 -5.75 5.83
C LEU A 114 17.26 -5.82 4.32
N ILE A 115 16.52 -5.01 3.57
CA ILE A 115 16.47 -5.14 2.11
C ILE A 115 17.83 -4.79 1.48
N ASN A 116 18.40 -3.64 1.83
CA ASN A 116 19.69 -3.23 1.30
C ASN A 116 20.83 -4.13 1.77
N SER A 117 20.80 -4.60 3.02
CA SER A 117 21.80 -5.55 3.52
C SER A 117 21.76 -6.88 2.77
N VAL A 118 20.58 -7.45 2.56
CA VAL A 118 20.43 -8.71 1.80
C VAL A 118 20.81 -8.50 0.33
N LYS A 119 20.45 -7.36 -0.26
CA LYS A 119 20.84 -7.01 -1.62
C LYS A 119 22.36 -6.97 -1.77
N GLU A 120 23.06 -6.33 -0.83
CA GLU A 120 24.52 -6.26 -0.89
C GLU A 120 25.15 -7.64 -0.66
N PHE A 121 24.65 -8.40 0.32
CA PHE A 121 25.08 -9.78 0.54
C PHE A 121 24.99 -10.65 -0.73
N ILE A 122 23.86 -10.61 -1.45
CA ILE A 122 23.68 -11.33 -2.70
C ILE A 122 24.69 -10.87 -3.77
N ARG A 123 24.98 -9.56 -3.82
CA ARG A 123 25.85 -8.96 -4.82
C ARG A 123 27.33 -9.26 -4.58
N SER A 124 27.81 -9.21 -3.34
CA SER A 124 29.25 -9.23 -3.03
C SER A 124 29.72 -10.48 -2.28
N GLU A 125 28.86 -11.12 -1.49
CA GLU A 125 29.29 -12.16 -0.55
C GLU A 125 28.77 -13.55 -0.89
N LEU A 126 27.58 -13.67 -1.46
CA LEU A 126 26.90 -14.94 -1.68
C LEU A 126 27.75 -15.95 -2.47
N LEU A 127 28.34 -15.51 -3.59
CA LEU A 127 29.18 -16.39 -4.41
C LEU A 127 30.43 -16.85 -3.66
N VAL A 128 31.07 -15.95 -2.91
CA VAL A 128 32.26 -16.26 -2.12
C VAL A 128 31.92 -17.28 -1.04
N GLN A 129 30.79 -17.13 -0.37
CA GLN A 129 30.35 -18.07 0.66
C GLN A 129 29.97 -19.44 0.08
N LEU A 130 29.27 -19.48 -1.05
CA LEU A 130 28.94 -20.73 -1.75
C LEU A 130 30.20 -21.48 -2.20
N CYS A 131 31.19 -20.76 -2.71
CA CYS A 131 32.47 -21.34 -3.11
C CYS A 131 33.32 -21.79 -1.91
N ALA A 132 33.17 -21.16 -0.74
CA ALA A 132 33.93 -21.52 0.47
C ALA A 132 33.31 -22.69 1.24
N GLN A 133 31.99 -22.88 1.21
CA GLN A 133 31.29 -23.90 2.00
C GLN A 133 31.07 -25.23 1.28
N GLY A 134 31.12 -25.26 -0.06
CA GLY A 134 30.77 -26.44 -0.83
C GLY A 134 31.81 -26.81 -1.89
N ASP A 135 31.79 -28.07 -2.29
CA ASP A 135 32.41 -28.47 -3.55
C ASP A 135 31.60 -27.88 -4.70
N CYS A 136 32.15 -26.84 -5.35
CA CYS A 136 31.51 -26.20 -6.50
C CYS A 136 31.16 -27.21 -7.60
N ALA A 137 31.89 -28.32 -7.74
CA ALA A 137 31.61 -29.32 -8.76
C ALA A 137 30.25 -30.00 -8.53
N VAL A 138 29.90 -30.29 -7.28
CA VAL A 138 28.61 -30.89 -6.93
C VAL A 138 27.49 -29.85 -7.03
N LEU A 139 27.74 -28.62 -6.59
CA LEU A 139 26.74 -27.54 -6.67
C LEU A 139 26.41 -27.16 -8.12
N MET A 140 27.39 -27.26 -9.02
CA MET A 140 27.25 -26.97 -10.45
C MET A 140 26.89 -28.21 -11.28
N ASP A 141 26.56 -29.33 -10.65
CA ASP A 141 26.21 -30.54 -11.39
C ASP A 141 24.96 -30.32 -12.25
N LYS A 142 24.97 -30.90 -13.45
CA LYS A 142 23.90 -30.69 -14.41
C LYS A 142 22.70 -31.53 -14.04
N SER A 143 21.51 -30.92 -14.07
CA SER A 143 20.27 -31.69 -13.95
C SER A 143 20.16 -32.73 -15.07
N PRO A 144 19.59 -33.91 -14.81
CA PRO A 144 19.48 -34.97 -15.81
C PRO A 144 18.64 -34.51 -17.01
N GLU A 145 17.63 -33.66 -16.81
CA GLU A 145 16.80 -33.10 -17.87
C GLU A 145 17.59 -32.15 -18.78
N GLN A 146 18.49 -31.34 -18.21
CA GLN A 146 19.37 -30.49 -19.00
C GLN A 146 20.35 -31.34 -19.80
N SER A 147 20.96 -32.35 -19.18
CA SER A 147 21.86 -33.28 -19.88
C SER A 147 21.17 -33.99 -21.04
N GLN A 148 19.91 -34.41 -20.87
CA GLN A 148 19.11 -35.02 -21.93
C GLN A 148 18.80 -34.02 -23.06
N ARG A 149 18.37 -32.79 -22.74
CA ARG A 149 18.15 -31.74 -23.75
C ARG A 149 19.43 -31.42 -24.53
N TRP A 150 20.56 -31.34 -23.85
CA TRP A 150 21.86 -31.16 -24.49
C TRP A 150 22.20 -32.32 -25.43
N GLN A 151 21.97 -33.57 -25.01
CA GLN A 151 22.15 -34.76 -25.84
C GLN A 151 21.23 -34.80 -27.07
N GLU A 152 20.03 -34.23 -26.99
CA GLU A 152 19.12 -34.15 -28.15
C GLU A 152 19.51 -33.04 -29.14
N VAL A 153 20.06 -31.93 -28.64
CA VAL A 153 20.43 -30.76 -29.46
C VAL A 153 21.78 -30.98 -30.14
N GLN A 154 22.75 -31.62 -29.48
CA GLN A 154 24.09 -31.86 -30.02
C GLN A 154 24.10 -32.53 -31.41
N PRO A 155 23.42 -33.68 -31.62
CA PRO A 155 23.43 -34.35 -32.93
C PRO A 155 22.72 -33.52 -34.00
N LYS A 156 21.68 -32.76 -33.65
CA LYS A 156 21.02 -31.83 -34.57
C LYS A 156 21.97 -30.72 -35.02
N GLN A 157 22.74 -30.16 -34.09
CA GLN A 157 23.75 -29.16 -34.38
C GLN A 157 24.86 -29.70 -35.28
N ALA A 158 25.35 -30.92 -35.02
CA ALA A 158 26.35 -31.57 -35.86
C ALA A 158 25.84 -31.81 -37.30
N ALA A 159 24.60 -32.28 -37.45
CA ALA A 159 23.98 -32.49 -38.76
C ALA A 159 23.83 -31.17 -39.55
N LEU A 160 23.45 -30.09 -38.88
CA LEU A 160 23.34 -28.76 -39.51
C LEU A 160 24.71 -28.21 -39.93
N GLN A 161 25.77 -28.42 -39.14
CA GLN A 161 27.13 -28.03 -39.51
C GLN A 161 27.62 -28.79 -40.75
N GLU A 162 27.34 -30.10 -40.83
CA GLU A 162 27.70 -30.89 -42.00
C GLU A 162 26.92 -30.46 -43.25
N ALA A 163 25.62 -30.17 -43.11
CA ALA A 163 24.82 -29.64 -44.21
C ALA A 163 25.40 -28.31 -44.74
N LEU A 164 25.81 -27.41 -43.85
CA LEU A 164 26.48 -26.16 -44.24
C LEU A 164 27.82 -26.39 -44.93
N ARG A 165 28.61 -27.38 -44.48
CA ARG A 165 29.88 -27.77 -45.14
C ARG A 165 29.65 -28.25 -46.58
N ILE A 166 28.66 -29.12 -46.78
CA ILE A 166 28.31 -29.63 -48.11
C ILE A 166 27.87 -28.48 -49.03
N ILE A 167 27.06 -27.54 -48.53
CA ILE A 167 26.65 -26.36 -49.32
C ILE A 167 27.88 -25.54 -49.75
N ALA A 168 28.83 -25.33 -48.84
CA ALA A 168 30.07 -24.61 -49.15
C ALA A 168 30.94 -25.35 -50.19
N GLU A 169 31.05 -26.68 -50.09
CA GLU A 169 31.78 -27.50 -51.06
C GLU A 169 31.16 -27.38 -52.47
N ILE A 170 29.83 -27.41 -52.58
CA ILE A 170 29.13 -27.24 -53.86
C ILE A 170 29.35 -25.84 -54.46
N ASP A 171 29.32 -24.78 -53.64
CA ASP A 171 29.58 -23.40 -54.12
C ASP A 171 31.02 -23.26 -54.64
N THR A 172 31.99 -23.85 -53.95
CA THR A 172 33.40 -23.86 -54.41
C THR A 172 33.60 -24.69 -55.67
N PHE A 173 32.92 -25.83 -55.81
CA PHE A 173 32.96 -26.67 -57.01
C PHE A 173 32.32 -25.98 -58.22
N MET A 174 31.19 -25.29 -58.02
CA MET A 174 30.47 -24.56 -59.08
C MET A 174 31.18 -23.28 -59.52
N ARG A 175 32.00 -22.67 -58.66
CA ARG A 175 32.74 -21.42 -58.93
C ARG A 175 34.23 -21.65 -59.29
N GLY A 176 34.74 -22.88 -59.18
CA GLY A 176 36.11 -23.24 -59.57
C GLY A 176 36.32 -23.27 -61.09
N PRO A 177 37.50 -22.92 -61.62
CA PRO A 177 37.75 -22.89 -63.05
C PRO A 177 37.75 -24.31 -63.65
N PRO A 178 37.29 -24.50 -64.91
CA PRO A 178 37.22 -25.83 -65.51
C PRO A 178 38.63 -26.43 -65.71
N PRO A 179 38.78 -27.76 -65.71
CA PRO A 179 40.09 -28.40 -65.81
C PRO A 179 40.69 -28.09 -67.20
N THR A 180 41.89 -27.50 -67.24
CA THR A 180 42.68 -27.43 -68.47
C THR A 180 43.04 -28.85 -68.90
N ALA A 181 42.55 -29.27 -70.07
CA ALA A 181 42.78 -30.60 -70.63
C ALA A 181 44.30 -30.90 -70.79
N PRO A 182 44.71 -32.17 -70.66
CA PRO A 182 46.09 -32.58 -70.91
C PRO A 182 46.35 -32.58 -72.43
N GLY A 183 47.14 -31.61 -72.90
CA GLY A 183 47.54 -31.51 -74.30
C GLY A 183 48.76 -32.38 -74.58
N ASP A 184 48.58 -33.36 -75.46
CA ASP A 184 49.59 -34.29 -75.95
C ASP A 184 50.83 -33.60 -76.55
N SER A 185 51.99 -34.19 -76.26
CA SER A 185 53.27 -33.93 -76.91
C SER A 185 53.26 -34.33 -78.39
N SER A 186 53.63 -33.42 -79.32
CA SER A 186 54.40 -33.72 -80.55
C SER A 186 54.63 -32.47 -81.42
N GLY A 187 55.88 -32.20 -81.78
CA GLY A 187 56.26 -31.21 -82.81
C GLY A 187 57.69 -30.68 -82.63
N MET A 188 58.67 -31.40 -83.18
CA MET A 188 60.10 -31.07 -83.18
C MET A 188 60.44 -29.87 -84.10
N GLN A 189 61.64 -29.29 -83.86
CA GLN A 189 62.55 -28.58 -84.80
C GLN A 189 62.16 -27.15 -85.25
N THR A 190 63.02 -26.13 -85.32
CA THR A 190 64.50 -25.96 -85.28
C THR A 190 64.84 -24.51 -84.89
N THR A 191 66.01 -24.28 -84.28
CA THR A 191 66.68 -22.96 -84.12
C THR A 191 67.21 -22.43 -85.47
N PRO A 192 67.41 -21.11 -85.71
CA PRO A 192 68.67 -20.48 -85.26
C PRO A 192 68.64 -18.93 -84.96
N HIS A 193 69.46 -18.55 -83.96
CA HIS A 193 70.46 -17.46 -83.94
C HIS A 193 70.11 -15.95 -83.92
N ALA A 194 70.92 -15.24 -83.09
CA ALA A 194 71.36 -13.81 -83.11
C ALA A 194 70.38 -12.71 -82.65
N ALA A 195 70.76 -11.64 -81.93
CA ALA A 195 72.02 -11.21 -81.30
C ALA A 195 71.84 -9.91 -80.47
N HIS A 196 72.89 -9.56 -79.68
CA HIS A 196 73.31 -8.22 -79.20
C HIS A 196 72.43 -7.53 -78.12
N THR A 197 72.93 -6.99 -77.00
CA THR A 197 74.28 -6.70 -76.47
C THR A 197 74.20 -6.71 -74.95
#